data_AF-A0A7J4R6U1-F1
#
_entry.id   AF-A0A7J4R6U1-F1
#
_cell.length_a   1.000
_cell.length_b   1.000
_cell.length_c   1.000
_cell.angle_alpha   90.00
_cell.angle_beta   90.00
_cell.angle_gamma   90.00
#
_symmetry.space_group_name_H-M   'P 1'
#
loop_
_entity.id
_entity.type
_entity.pdbx_description
1 polymer ?
#
loop_
_entity_poly.entity_id
_entity_poly.type
_entity_poly.pdbx_seq_one_letter_code
_entity_poly.pdbx_strand_id
1 'polypeptide(L)'
;MTNTNKNEKSPKITNMVMVMLLLTIPLSGCVGDTENDRELVIVTYDVYALTDEVIEEFENETGISVTILKLNDAGSILDYLIQHQGREDVDLAIGMDNNFLGTAIEFDLLAESDVNQVGIRNDALGPYSGPLATPFDMGYVCLNYDTDQVDGENLT
;
A
#
# COMPACT_ATOMS: atom_id res chain seq x y z
N MET A 1 41.09 17.87 86.54
CA MET A 1 42.31 17.17 86.08
C MET A 1 41.92 15.70 86.03
N THR A 2 41.84 14.95 84.94
CA THR A 2 42.44 14.90 83.58
C THR A 2 41.52 13.93 82.78
N ASN A 3 40.85 14.33 81.70
CA ASN A 3 41.23 14.33 80.29
C ASN A 3 41.21 12.94 79.56
N THR A 4 40.71 12.97 78.31
CA THR A 4 40.75 11.96 77.21
C THR A 4 39.74 10.80 77.26
N ASN A 5 39.09 10.30 76.20
CA ASN A 5 39.21 10.38 74.72
C ASN A 5 37.82 10.01 74.13
N LYS A 6 37.22 10.78 73.22
CA LYS A 6 37.31 10.71 71.74
C LYS A 6 36.73 9.42 71.12
N ASN A 7 35.63 9.55 70.37
CA ASN A 7 35.53 8.89 69.07
C ASN A 7 34.49 9.56 68.14
N GLU A 8 35.00 10.01 66.99
CA GLU A 8 34.28 10.49 65.82
C GLU A 8 33.40 9.40 65.20
N LYS A 9 32.31 9.81 64.52
CA LYS A 9 32.00 9.38 63.14
C LYS A 9 30.88 10.24 62.51
N SER A 10 31.27 10.91 61.42
CA SER A 10 30.48 11.61 60.39
C SER A 10 30.32 10.67 59.17
N PRO A 11 29.56 10.96 58.09
CA PRO A 11 28.18 11.43 57.94
C PRO A 11 27.33 10.50 57.03
N LYS A 12 26.00 10.64 57.04
CA LYS A 12 25.03 9.92 56.18
C LYS A 12 24.82 10.65 54.83
N ILE A 13 25.83 10.73 53.97
CA ILE A 13 25.77 11.46 52.68
C ILE A 13 25.38 10.55 51.49
N THR A 14 25.33 9.23 51.70
CA THR A 14 25.20 8.27 50.59
C THR A 14 23.80 8.18 49.94
N ASN A 15 22.74 8.65 50.61
CA ASN A 15 21.37 8.48 50.11
C ASN A 15 20.82 9.65 49.28
N MET A 16 21.53 10.78 49.18
CA MET A 16 21.03 11.97 48.49
C MET A 16 21.52 12.12 47.03
N VAL A 17 22.48 11.28 46.60
CA VAL A 17 23.04 11.34 45.24
C VAL A 17 22.24 10.50 44.25
N MET A 18 21.48 9.51 44.73
CA MET A 18 20.74 8.56 43.87
C MET A 18 19.50 9.18 43.19
N VAL A 19 18.94 10.26 43.73
CA VAL A 19 17.69 10.87 43.22
C VAL A 19 17.96 11.91 42.12
N MET A 20 19.17 12.47 42.05
CA MET A 20 19.52 13.49 41.05
C MET A 20 19.90 12.90 39.68
N LEU A 21 20.16 11.59 39.59
CA LEU A 21 20.62 10.93 38.36
C LEU A 21 19.48 10.50 37.42
N LEU A 22 18.22 10.67 37.81
CA LEU A 22 17.04 10.28 37.01
C LEU A 22 16.46 11.39 36.13
N LEU A 23 17.09 12.58 36.07
CA LEU A 23 16.56 13.74 35.33
C LEU A 23 17.31 14.10 34.04
N THR A 24 18.24 13.27 33.58
CA THR A 24 18.94 13.49 32.30
C THR A 24 18.82 12.28 31.41
N ILE A 25 17.60 11.99 30.94
CA ILE A 25 17.43 11.23 29.70
C ILE A 25 17.50 12.28 28.59
N PRO A 26 18.60 12.41 27.83
CA PRO A 26 18.54 13.13 26.58
C PRO A 26 17.51 12.39 25.73
N LEU A 27 16.36 13.03 25.48
CA LEU A 27 15.48 12.69 24.39
C LEU A 27 16.29 12.91 23.10
N SER A 28 17.14 11.94 22.74
CA SER A 28 17.52 11.74 21.35
C SER A 28 16.24 11.26 20.66
N GLY A 29 15.36 12.21 20.35
CA GLY A 29 14.49 12.05 19.22
C GLY A 29 15.41 11.87 18.03
N CYS A 30 15.45 10.66 17.48
CA CYS A 30 15.78 10.53 16.07
C CYS A 30 14.75 11.39 15.34
N VAL A 31 15.12 12.63 15.03
CA VAL A 31 14.63 13.27 13.83
C VAL A 31 15.28 12.44 12.73
N GLY A 32 14.64 11.31 12.39
CA GLY A 32 14.82 10.76 11.07
C GLY A 32 14.45 11.89 10.14
N ASP A 33 15.39 12.27 9.28
CA ASP A 33 15.04 12.99 8.06
C ASP A 33 13.97 12.11 7.41
N THR A 34 12.71 12.46 7.59
CA THR A 34 11.66 12.02 6.70
C THR A 34 11.90 12.85 5.44
N GLU A 35 12.95 12.51 4.69
CA GLU A 35 12.77 12.52 3.25
C GLU A 35 11.52 11.67 3.05
N ASN A 36 10.44 12.36 2.72
CA ASN A 36 9.14 11.79 2.44
C ASN A 36 9.34 10.92 1.19
N ASP A 37 9.85 9.71 1.38
CA ASP A 37 9.81 8.64 0.39
C ASP A 37 8.34 8.27 0.25
N ARG A 38 7.62 9.12 -0.50
CA ARG A 38 6.25 8.86 -0.91
C ARG A 38 6.35 7.74 -1.92
N GLU A 39 5.85 6.59 -1.54
CA GLU A 39 5.72 5.41 -2.38
C GLU A 39 4.25 5.23 -2.73
N LEU A 40 3.99 4.86 -3.97
CA LEU A 40 2.70 4.40 -4.47
C LEU A 40 2.84 2.92 -4.80
N VAL A 41 2.19 2.07 -4.01
CA VAL A 41 2.19 0.62 -4.23
C VAL A 41 0.97 0.23 -5.05
N ILE A 42 1.22 -0.24 -6.27
CA ILE A 42 0.19 -0.69 -7.21
C ILE A 42 0.21 -2.21 -7.28
N VAL A 43 -0.91 -2.85 -6.96
CA VAL A 43 -1.12 -4.27 -7.25
C VAL A 43 -1.79 -4.43 -8.62
N THR A 44 -1.22 -5.29 -9.46
CA THR A 44 -1.76 -5.56 -10.80
C THR A 44 -1.40 -6.97 -11.25
N TYR A 45 -1.98 -7.44 -12.35
CA TYR A 45 -1.58 -8.71 -12.95
C TYR A 45 -0.38 -8.53 -13.91
N ASP A 46 0.39 -9.60 -14.15
CA ASP A 46 1.70 -9.54 -14.83
C ASP A 46 1.64 -8.94 -16.26
N VAL A 47 0.46 -8.93 -16.87
CA VAL A 47 0.20 -8.34 -18.19
C VAL A 47 -0.52 -6.99 -18.04
N TYR A 48 0.19 -5.95 -17.64
CA TYR A 48 -0.39 -4.61 -17.41
C TYR A 48 0.00 -3.62 -18.51
N ALA A 49 -0.80 -2.55 -18.66
CA ALA A 49 -0.65 -1.57 -19.73
C ALA A 49 0.24 -0.36 -19.37
N LEU A 50 0.85 -0.33 -18.19
CA LEU A 50 1.75 0.77 -17.79
C LEU A 50 3.15 0.47 -18.30
N THR A 51 3.67 1.35 -19.14
CA THR A 51 5.07 1.27 -19.60
C THR A 51 6.00 1.91 -18.57
N ASP A 52 7.26 1.50 -18.57
CA ASP A 52 8.29 2.11 -17.72
C ASP A 52 8.39 3.62 -17.98
N GLU A 53 8.21 4.07 -19.22
CA GLU A 53 8.21 5.50 -19.59
C GLU A 53 7.07 6.28 -18.89
N VAL A 54 5.86 5.73 -18.81
CA VAL A 54 4.73 6.38 -18.12
C VAL A 54 4.97 6.44 -16.61
N ILE A 55 5.57 5.38 -16.05
CA ILE A 55 5.92 5.34 -14.63
C ILE A 55 6.99 6.39 -14.34
N GLU A 56 8.09 6.42 -15.11
CA GLU A 56 9.18 7.39 -14.95
C GLU A 56 8.68 8.83 -15.11
N GLU A 57 7.78 9.10 -16.06
CA GLU A 57 7.17 10.42 -16.21
C GLU A 57 6.41 10.83 -14.94
N PHE A 58 5.56 9.95 -14.41
CA PHE A 58 4.83 10.19 -13.16
C PHE A 58 5.77 10.41 -11.97
N GLU A 59 6.80 9.59 -11.81
CA GLU A 59 7.77 9.72 -10.72
C GLU A 59 8.53 11.05 -10.81
N ASN A 60 8.95 11.45 -12.02
CA ASN A 60 9.65 12.72 -12.24
C ASN A 60 8.76 13.94 -11.99
N GLU A 61 7.48 13.88 -12.37
CA GLU A 61 6.55 14.99 -12.17
C GLU A 61 6.13 15.15 -10.70
N THR A 62 5.93 14.03 -10.00
CA THR A 62 5.33 14.03 -8.67
C THR A 62 6.35 13.90 -7.54
N GLY A 63 7.51 13.29 -7.80
CA GLY A 63 8.46 12.85 -6.78
C GLY A 63 7.90 11.73 -5.88
N ILE A 64 6.96 10.94 -6.38
CA ILE A 64 6.41 9.75 -5.71
C ILE A 64 6.97 8.53 -6.44
N SER A 65 7.67 7.65 -5.72
CA SER A 65 8.16 6.39 -6.28
C SER A 65 7.01 5.39 -6.49
N VAL A 66 7.08 4.55 -7.52
CA VAL A 66 6.05 3.58 -7.85
C VAL A 66 6.60 2.17 -7.70
N THR A 67 5.94 1.36 -6.86
CA THR A 67 6.23 -0.06 -6.72
C THR A 67 5.09 -0.88 -7.31
N ILE A 68 5.42 -1.74 -8.28
CA ILE A 68 4.46 -2.63 -8.91
C ILE A 68 4.55 -4.05 -8.29
N LEU A 69 3.48 -4.46 -7.62
CA LEU A 69 3.26 -5.83 -7.16
C LEU A 69 2.50 -6.62 -8.23
N LYS A 70 3.22 -7.50 -8.94
CA LYS A 70 2.65 -8.32 -10.03
C LYS A 70 2.07 -9.63 -9.50
N LEU A 71 0.84 -9.92 -9.89
CA LEU A 71 0.10 -11.15 -9.60
C LEU A 71 -0.29 -11.85 -10.91
N ASN A 72 -0.89 -13.05 -10.83
CA ASN A 72 -1.15 -13.86 -12.02
C ASN A 72 -2.35 -13.38 -12.84
N ASP A 73 -3.46 -13.03 -12.17
CA ASP A 73 -4.73 -12.68 -12.79
C ASP A 73 -5.61 -11.82 -11.85
N ALA A 74 -6.79 -11.41 -12.33
CA ALA A 74 -7.76 -10.62 -11.56
C ALA A 74 -8.22 -11.32 -10.27
N GLY A 75 -8.35 -12.65 -10.28
CA GLY A 75 -8.71 -13.42 -9.09
C GLY A 75 -7.61 -13.39 -8.03
N SER A 76 -6.35 -13.46 -8.46
CA SER A 76 -5.18 -13.36 -7.59
C SER A 76 -5.09 -11.98 -6.92
N ILE A 77 -5.51 -10.91 -7.62
CA ILE A 77 -5.63 -9.55 -7.02
C ILE A 77 -6.64 -9.56 -5.88
N LEU A 78 -7.83 -10.12 -6.10
CA LEU A 78 -8.85 -10.22 -5.05
C LEU A 78 -8.34 -11.04 -3.85
N ASP A 79 -7.78 -12.22 -4.10
CA ASP A 79 -7.24 -13.10 -3.05
C ASP A 79 -6.14 -12.39 -2.24
N TYR A 80 -5.28 -11.62 -2.90
CA TYR A 80 -4.24 -10.84 -2.24
C TYR A 80 -4.85 -9.77 -1.32
N LEU A 81 -5.82 -8.98 -1.82
CA LEU A 81 -6.46 -7.91 -1.05
C LEU A 81 -7.23 -8.45 0.15
N ILE A 82 -7.91 -9.59 0.03
CA ILE A 82 -8.56 -10.26 1.16
C ILE A 82 -7.53 -10.66 2.23
N GLN A 83 -6.39 -11.22 1.83
CA GLN A 83 -5.33 -11.60 2.77
C GLN A 83 -4.67 -10.41 3.46
N HIS A 84 -4.69 -9.24 2.80
CA HIS A 84 -4.10 -8.00 3.31
C HIS A 84 -5.14 -7.03 3.88
N GLN A 85 -6.36 -7.48 4.12
CA GLN A 85 -7.43 -6.63 4.62
C GLN A 85 -7.04 -5.93 5.93
N GLY A 86 -7.27 -4.61 5.98
CA GLY A 86 -6.92 -3.76 7.13
C GLY A 86 -5.44 -3.37 7.22
N ARG A 87 -4.65 -3.68 6.19
CA ARG A 87 -3.27 -3.21 6.02
C ARG A 87 -3.24 -2.02 5.06
N GLU A 88 -2.26 -1.16 5.22
CA GLU A 88 -2.02 0.05 4.40
C GLU A 88 -0.79 -0.15 3.50
N ASP A 89 -0.63 -1.35 2.91
CA ASP A 89 0.54 -1.72 2.08
C ASP A 89 0.22 -1.82 0.57
N VAL A 90 -1.00 -1.46 0.16
CA VAL A 90 -1.40 -1.30 -1.24
C VAL A 90 -2.28 -0.07 -1.37
N ASP A 91 -1.96 0.79 -2.33
CA ASP A 91 -2.67 2.05 -2.57
C ASP A 91 -3.64 1.95 -3.77
N LEU A 92 -3.29 1.14 -4.77
CA LEU A 92 -4.07 1.03 -6.01
C LEU A 92 -4.08 -0.40 -6.54
N ALA A 93 -5.27 -0.90 -6.87
CA ALA A 93 -5.45 -2.15 -7.60
C ALA A 93 -5.84 -1.86 -9.05
N ILE A 94 -5.02 -2.31 -10.00
CA ILE A 94 -5.30 -2.21 -11.44
C ILE A 94 -5.54 -3.60 -12.00
N GLY A 95 -6.66 -3.79 -12.69
CA GLY A 95 -6.94 -5.03 -13.39
C GLY A 95 -7.84 -6.03 -12.66
N MET A 96 -8.48 -5.60 -11.57
CA MET A 96 -9.64 -6.32 -11.03
C MET A 96 -10.82 -6.15 -12.00
N ASP A 97 -11.41 -7.26 -12.44
CA ASP A 97 -12.55 -7.24 -13.36
C ASP A 97 -13.89 -7.11 -12.61
N ASN A 98 -14.96 -6.88 -13.39
CA ASN A 98 -16.31 -6.71 -12.86
C ASN A 98 -16.92 -8.00 -12.28
N ASN A 99 -16.35 -9.19 -12.52
CA ASN A 99 -16.78 -10.43 -11.88
C ASN A 99 -16.37 -10.47 -10.41
N PHE A 100 -15.20 -9.91 -10.08
CA PHE A 100 -14.65 -9.89 -8.72
C PHE A 100 -15.00 -8.63 -7.91
N LEU A 101 -15.34 -7.53 -8.58
CA LEU A 101 -15.67 -6.24 -7.93
C LEU A 101 -16.76 -6.37 -6.87
N GLY A 102 -17.81 -7.16 -7.12
CA GLY A 102 -18.89 -7.36 -6.15
C GLY A 102 -18.39 -7.97 -4.83
N THR A 103 -17.49 -8.94 -4.91
CA THR A 103 -16.86 -9.55 -3.73
C THR A 103 -15.92 -8.59 -3.02
N ALA A 104 -15.14 -7.79 -3.75
CA ALA A 104 -14.27 -6.78 -3.13
C ALA A 104 -15.07 -5.75 -2.31
N ILE A 105 -16.25 -5.34 -2.80
CA ILE A 105 -17.17 -4.45 -2.09
C ILE A 105 -17.75 -5.13 -0.85
N GLU A 106 -18.18 -6.40 -0.96
CA GLU A 106 -18.72 -7.15 0.19
C GLU A 106 -17.70 -7.31 1.33
N PHE A 107 -16.42 -7.45 0.99
CA PHE A 107 -15.32 -7.54 1.94
C PHE A 107 -14.75 -6.19 2.39
N ASP A 108 -15.33 -5.05 1.96
CA ASP A 108 -14.87 -3.70 2.35
C ASP A 108 -13.37 -3.46 2.02
N LEU A 109 -12.95 -3.88 0.82
CA LEU A 109 -11.55 -3.81 0.38
C LEU A 109 -11.18 -2.52 -0.36
N LEU A 110 -12.16 -1.65 -0.65
CA LEU A 110 -12.00 -0.51 -1.56
C LEU A 110 -12.38 0.80 -0.86
N ALA A 111 -11.63 1.86 -1.16
CA ALA A 111 -11.95 3.21 -0.72
C ALA A 111 -12.73 3.97 -1.81
N GLU A 112 -13.55 4.93 -1.39
CA GLU A 112 -14.18 5.88 -2.33
C GLU A 112 -13.10 6.71 -3.05
N SER A 113 -13.29 6.90 -4.34
CA SER A 113 -12.39 7.65 -5.21
C SER A 113 -13.13 8.78 -5.92
N ASP A 114 -12.52 9.96 -5.93
CA ASP A 114 -13.01 11.15 -6.63
C ASP A 114 -12.46 11.26 -8.07
N VAL A 115 -11.99 10.15 -8.65
CA VAL A 115 -11.47 10.14 -10.03
C VAL A 115 -12.54 10.64 -11.00
N ASN A 116 -12.16 11.62 -11.81
CA ASN A 116 -13.05 12.20 -12.80
C ASN A 116 -13.34 11.20 -13.93
N GLN A 117 -14.58 10.73 -13.99
CA GLN A 117 -15.04 9.77 -15.02
C GLN A 117 -15.47 10.44 -16.35
N VAL A 118 -15.26 11.76 -16.50
CA VAL A 118 -15.54 12.46 -17.77
C VAL A 118 -14.71 11.88 -18.89
N GLY A 119 -15.37 11.47 -19.97
CA GLY A 119 -14.73 10.88 -21.15
C GLY A 119 -14.71 9.35 -21.16
N ILE A 120 -15.05 8.69 -20.04
CA ILE A 120 -15.30 7.24 -20.03
C ILE A 120 -16.55 6.95 -20.86
N ARG A 121 -16.48 5.93 -21.72
CA ARG A 121 -17.61 5.53 -22.55
C ARG A 121 -18.75 4.99 -21.68
N ASN A 122 -20.00 5.31 -22.04
CA ASN A 122 -21.18 4.89 -21.28
C ASN A 122 -21.34 3.37 -21.17
N ASP A 123 -20.85 2.60 -22.15
CA ASP A 123 -20.91 1.14 -22.10
C ASP A 123 -19.95 0.54 -21.07
N ALA A 124 -18.79 1.16 -20.85
CA ALA A 124 -17.84 0.77 -19.81
C ALA A 124 -18.36 1.04 -18.38
N LEU A 125 -19.32 1.96 -18.22
CA LEU A 125 -19.97 2.27 -16.94
C LEU A 125 -21.17 1.36 -16.63
N GLY A 126 -21.59 0.52 -17.58
CA GLY A 126 -22.72 -0.40 -17.40
C GLY A 126 -22.54 -1.40 -16.26
N PRO A 127 -21.38 -2.08 -16.14
CA PRO A 127 -21.12 -3.02 -15.06
C PRO A 127 -21.08 -2.37 -13.67
N TYR A 128 -20.53 -1.15 -13.57
CA TYR A 128 -20.44 -0.40 -12.32
C TYR A 128 -20.20 1.09 -12.59
N SER A 129 -20.92 1.95 -11.85
CA SER A 129 -20.81 3.41 -11.94
C SER A 129 -20.83 4.09 -10.55
N GLY A 130 -20.34 3.39 -9.53
CA GLY A 130 -20.27 3.90 -8.16
C GLY A 130 -18.89 4.50 -7.82
N PRO A 131 -18.67 4.92 -6.55
CA PRO A 131 -17.45 5.62 -6.15
C PRO A 131 -16.26 4.71 -5.81
N LEU A 132 -16.45 3.40 -5.69
CA LEU A 132 -15.42 2.49 -5.16
C LEU A 132 -14.45 1.95 -6.23
N ALA A 133 -14.77 2.13 -7.50
CA ALA A 133 -13.96 1.65 -8.62
C ALA A 133 -14.26 2.46 -9.89
N THR A 134 -13.23 2.64 -10.72
CA THR A 134 -13.33 3.33 -12.01
C THR A 134 -12.94 2.37 -13.14
N PRO A 135 -13.69 2.29 -14.25
CA PRO A 135 -13.29 1.49 -15.39
C PRO A 135 -11.93 1.92 -15.95
N PHE A 136 -11.00 0.98 -16.08
CA PHE A 136 -9.66 1.20 -16.62
C PHE A 136 -9.56 0.74 -18.08
N ASP A 137 -10.00 -0.48 -18.36
CA ASP A 137 -10.13 -1.05 -19.69
C ASP A 137 -11.50 -1.71 -19.88
N MET A 138 -11.83 -2.08 -21.12
CA MET A 138 -13.05 -2.80 -21.45
C MET A 138 -12.79 -3.71 -22.65
N GLY A 139 -13.19 -4.98 -22.51
CA GLY A 139 -13.10 -5.97 -23.57
C GLY A 139 -14.31 -6.90 -23.56
N TYR A 140 -14.60 -7.49 -24.72
CA TYR A 140 -15.60 -8.56 -24.81
C TYR A 140 -14.93 -9.92 -24.66
N VAL A 141 -15.62 -10.84 -23.99
CA VAL A 141 -15.23 -12.26 -23.99
C VAL A 141 -15.54 -12.83 -25.37
N CYS A 142 -14.50 -13.11 -26.13
CA CYS A 142 -14.57 -13.63 -27.49
C CYS A 142 -13.90 -15.01 -27.58
N LEU A 143 -14.43 -15.89 -28.42
CA LEU A 143 -13.71 -17.10 -28.81
C LEU A 143 -12.59 -16.71 -29.77
N ASN A 144 -11.34 -16.96 -29.35
CA ASN A 144 -10.17 -16.87 -30.22
C ASN A 144 -9.88 -18.26 -30.80
N TYR A 145 -9.77 -18.36 -32.12
CA TYR A 145 -9.52 -19.61 -32.83
C TYR A 145 -8.48 -19.41 -33.92
N ASP A 146 -7.74 -20.49 -34.22
CA ASP A 146 -6.77 -20.53 -35.31
C ASP A 146 -7.49 -20.79 -36.64
N THR A 147 -7.41 -19.83 -37.55
CA THR A 147 -8.06 -19.91 -38.88
C THR A 147 -7.45 -20.98 -39.77
N ASP A 148 -6.23 -21.45 -39.50
CA ASP A 148 -5.60 -22.55 -40.22
C ASP A 148 -6.07 -23.92 -39.71
N GLN A 149 -6.76 -23.96 -38.57
CA GLN A 149 -7.27 -25.18 -37.94
C GLN A 149 -8.80 -25.27 -37.96
N VAL A 150 -9.50 -24.20 -38.36
CA VAL A 150 -10.97 -24.14 -38.38
C VAL A 150 -11.47 -23.52 -39.69
N ASP A 151 -12.29 -24.26 -40.43
CA ASP A 151 -12.87 -23.82 -41.72
C ASP A 151 -14.16 -22.99 -41.59
N GLY A 152 -14.55 -22.69 -40.36
CA GLY A 152 -15.79 -22.01 -39.99
C GLY A 152 -16.89 -22.93 -39.48
N GLU A 153 -16.75 -24.25 -39.67
CA GLU A 153 -17.70 -25.25 -39.16
C GLU A 153 -17.02 -26.41 -38.41
N ASN A 154 -15.83 -26.83 -38.82
CA ASN A 154 -15.11 -28.00 -38.31
C ASN A 154 -13.65 -27.66 -37.95
N LEU A 155 -13.08 -28.50 -37.08
CA LEU A 155 -11.63 -28.58 -36.84
C LEU A 155 -11.00 -29.42 -37.97
N THR A 156 -10.03 -28.86 -38.69
CA THR A 156 -9.37 -29.47 -39.87
C THR A 156 -7.99 -30.01 -39.56
#